data_AF-A0A5S9MF69-F1
#
_entry.id   AF-A0A5S9MF69-F1
#
_cell.length_a   1.000
_cell.length_b   1.000
_cell.length_c   1.000
_cell.angle_alpha   90.00
_cell.angle_beta   90.00
_cell.angle_gamma   90.00
#
_symmetry.space_group_name_H-M   'P 1'
#
loop_
_entity.id
_entity.type
_entity.pdbx_description
1 polymer ?
#
loop_
_entity_poly.entity_id
_entity_poly.type
_entity_poly.pdbx_seq_one_letter_code
_entity_poly.pdbx_strand_id
1 'polypeptide(L)'
;MKTEDVTAKGSACGSFEKKKKKRLLNQLLSQKFLYLMILPGLIYFIVFKYVPMWGLIIAFQDYQPFLGILGSEWVGFKHFIRLFTEPTFFILLKNTLILFAMNVVIFFPIPILLALLF
;
A
#
# COMPACT_ATOMS: atom_id res chain seq x y z
N MET A 1 42.30 -39.28 6.08
CA MET A 1 42.42 -38.28 5.01
C MET A 1 41.04 -37.71 4.60
N LYS A 2 40.15 -37.32 5.55
CA LYS A 2 38.85 -36.66 5.22
C LYS A 2 38.12 -36.08 6.45
N THR A 3 38.69 -35.13 7.19
CA THR A 3 37.96 -34.48 8.31
C THR A 3 38.22 -32.97 8.48
N GLU A 4 39.12 -32.35 7.72
CA GLU A 4 39.48 -30.92 7.92
C GLU A 4 38.80 -29.96 6.92
N ASP A 5 38.29 -30.46 5.78
CA ASP A 5 37.74 -29.60 4.72
C ASP A 5 36.31 -29.07 4.97
N VAL A 6 35.60 -29.59 5.98
CA VAL A 6 34.20 -29.21 6.26
C VAL A 6 34.10 -27.98 7.18
N THR A 7 35.11 -27.71 8.01
CA THR A 7 35.09 -26.57 8.96
C THR A 7 35.55 -25.25 8.34
N ALA A 8 36.32 -25.27 7.25
CA ALA A 8 36.82 -24.05 6.59
C ALA A 8 35.79 -23.37 5.65
N LYS A 9 34.84 -24.13 5.09
CA LYS A 9 33.83 -23.60 4.14
C LYS A 9 32.71 -22.79 4.81
N GLY A 10 32.42 -23.04 6.09
CA GLY A 10 31.40 -22.30 6.85
C GLY A 10 31.81 -20.86 7.20
N SER A 11 33.11 -20.61 7.37
CA SER A 11 33.65 -19.32 7.81
C SER A 11 33.82 -18.30 6.68
N ALA A 12 34.11 -18.78 5.47
CA ALA A 12 34.32 -17.93 4.29
C ALA A 12 32.98 -17.34 3.77
N CYS A 13 31.91 -18.14 3.75
CA CYS A 13 30.60 -17.70 3.23
C CYS A 13 29.99 -16.56 4.07
N GLY A 14 30.12 -16.62 5.40
CA GLY A 14 29.60 -15.58 6.30
C GLY A 14 30.42 -14.27 6.32
N SER A 15 31.70 -14.30 5.95
CA SER A 15 32.58 -13.11 5.93
C SER A 15 32.29 -12.20 4.72
N PHE A 16 32.05 -12.79 3.55
CA PHE A 16 31.65 -12.05 2.35
C PHE A 16 30.29 -11.36 2.53
N GLU A 17 29.32 -12.03 3.16
CA GLU A 17 28.01 -11.46 3.47
C GLU A 17 28.09 -10.29 4.45
N LYS A 18 28.92 -10.41 5.51
CA LYS A 18 29.14 -9.33 6.49
C LYS A 18 29.82 -8.12 5.85
N LYS A 19 30.83 -8.31 4.99
CA LYS A 19 31.46 -7.21 4.23
C LYS A 19 30.48 -6.53 3.27
N LYS A 20 29.65 -7.31 2.56
CA LYS A 20 28.65 -6.77 1.62
C LYS A 20 27.56 -5.99 2.35
N LYS A 21 27.04 -6.49 3.48
CA LYS A 21 26.11 -5.76 4.36
C LYS A 21 26.72 -4.47 4.92
N LYS A 22 27.97 -4.50 5.41
CA LYS A 22 28.65 -3.28 5.89
C LYS A 22 28.86 -2.24 4.78
N ARG A 23 29.18 -2.69 3.56
CA ARG A 23 29.30 -1.81 2.39
C ARG A 23 27.97 -1.21 1.97
N LEU A 24 26.88 -1.98 1.98
CA LEU A 24 25.53 -1.49 1.71
C LEU A 24 25.06 -0.49 2.79
N LEU A 25 25.30 -0.80 4.07
CA LEU A 25 24.98 0.10 5.18
C LEU A 25 25.79 1.40 5.09
N ASN A 26 27.10 1.32 4.83
CA ASN A 26 27.92 2.54 4.65
C ASN A 26 27.51 3.34 3.40
N GLN A 27 27.05 2.70 2.33
CA GLN A 27 26.50 3.39 1.16
C GLN A 27 25.16 4.09 1.47
N LEU A 28 24.27 3.46 2.24
CA LEU A 28 23.02 4.07 2.72
C LEU A 28 23.30 5.27 3.65
N LEU A 29 24.26 5.13 4.57
CA LEU A 29 24.70 6.19 5.48
C LEU A 29 25.42 7.34 4.75
N SER A 30 26.14 7.04 3.66
CA SER A 30 26.81 8.07 2.84
C SER A 30 25.80 8.94 2.08
N GLN A 31 24.59 8.43 1.80
CA GLN A 31 23.50 9.14 1.13
C GLN A 31 22.46 9.72 2.11
N LYS A 32 22.86 10.02 3.35
CA LYS A 32 21.98 10.51 4.42
C LYS A 32 21.17 11.75 4.04
N PHE A 33 21.74 12.66 3.25
CA PHE A 33 21.03 13.87 2.80
C PHE A 33 19.87 13.57 1.85
N LEU A 34 20.02 12.59 0.96
CA LEU A 34 18.93 12.15 0.07
C LEU A 34 17.77 11.57 0.88
N TYR A 35 18.07 10.73 1.88
CA TYR A 35 17.06 10.18 2.78
C TYR A 35 16.39 11.25 3.63
N LEU A 36 17.15 12.25 4.11
CA LEU A 36 16.60 13.36 4.89
C LEU A 36 15.60 14.21 4.09
N MET A 37 15.83 14.39 2.78
CA MET A 37 14.92 15.12 1.91
C MET A 37 13.62 14.34 1.61
N ILE A 38 13.69 13.02 1.52
CA ILE A 38 12.53 12.13 1.32
C ILE A 38 11.73 11.94 2.62
N LEU A 39 12.40 12.00 3.76
CA LEU A 39 11.84 11.78 5.10
C LEU A 39 10.54 12.55 5.37
N PRO A 40 10.43 13.89 5.14
CA PRO A 40 9.20 14.62 5.41
C PRO A 40 8.02 14.14 4.53
N GLY A 41 8.28 13.83 3.25
CA GLY A 41 7.25 13.30 2.35
C GLY A 41 6.78 11.91 2.77
N LEU A 42 7.72 11.06 3.20
CA LEU A 42 7.42 9.71 3.69
C LEU A 42 6.61 9.75 4.99
N ILE A 43 7.01 10.59 5.95
CA ILE A 43 6.28 10.77 7.22
C ILE A 43 4.86 11.25 6.94
N TYR A 44 4.70 12.24 6.07
CA TYR A 44 3.38 12.72 5.66
C TYR A 44 2.52 11.59 5.10
N PHE A 45 3.07 10.78 4.19
CA PHE A 45 2.34 9.68 3.58
C PHE A 45 1.96 8.61 4.62
N ILE A 46 2.85 8.29 5.55
CA ILE A 46 2.57 7.33 6.62
C ILE A 46 1.42 7.83 7.50
N VAL A 47 1.53 9.06 8.02
CA VAL A 47 0.57 9.62 8.97
C VAL A 47 -0.79 9.91 8.33
N PHE A 48 -0.82 10.45 7.12
CA PHE A 48 -2.07 10.93 6.51
C PHE A 48 -2.68 9.97 5.49
N LYS A 49 -1.93 8.99 4.97
CA LYS A 49 -2.45 8.00 4.01
C LYS A 49 -2.50 6.59 4.58
N TYR A 50 -1.44 6.12 5.25
CA TYR A 50 -1.42 4.76 5.79
C TYR A 50 -2.17 4.60 7.11
N VAL A 51 -2.00 5.53 8.06
CA VAL A 51 -2.69 5.44 9.35
C VAL A 51 -4.23 5.42 9.18
N PRO A 52 -4.86 6.28 8.35
CA PRO A 52 -6.31 6.20 8.15
C PRO A 52 -6.80 4.88 7.55
N MET A 53 -5.95 4.14 6.82
CA MET A 53 -6.32 2.82 6.28
C MET A 53 -6.51 1.76 7.37
N TRP A 54 -6.04 1.97 8.60
CA TRP A 54 -6.42 1.09 9.71
C TRP A 54 -7.94 1.08 9.98
N GLY A 55 -8.64 2.15 9.61
CA GLY A 55 -10.10 2.24 9.70
C GLY A 55 -10.84 1.24 8.82
N LEU A 56 -10.18 0.57 7.86
CA LEU A 56 -10.80 -0.46 7.02
C LEU A 56 -11.37 -1.64 7.85
N ILE A 57 -10.86 -1.86 9.07
CA ILE A 57 -11.36 -2.90 9.97
C ILE A 57 -12.84 -2.68 10.37
N ILE A 58 -13.31 -1.44 10.34
CA ILE A 58 -14.69 -1.06 10.66
C ILE A 58 -15.68 -1.73 9.69
N ALA A 59 -15.28 -2.02 8.46
CA ALA A 59 -16.13 -2.73 7.50
C ALA A 59 -16.48 -4.17 7.93
N PHE A 60 -15.76 -4.73 8.92
CA PHE A 60 -15.98 -6.08 9.45
C PHE A 60 -16.62 -6.09 10.84
N GLN A 61 -16.90 -4.91 11.41
CA GLN A 61 -17.42 -4.76 12.77
C GLN A 61 -18.76 -4.00 12.74
N ASP A 62 -19.64 -4.27 13.69
CA ASP A 62 -20.83 -3.44 13.93
C ASP A 62 -20.41 -2.21 14.74
N TYR A 63 -19.75 -1.27 14.04
CA TYR A 63 -19.07 -0.15 14.68
C TYR A 63 -20.05 0.82 15.34
N GLN A 64 -19.95 0.93 16.66
CA GLN A 64 -20.65 1.94 17.43
C GLN A 64 -19.65 3.00 17.90
N PRO A 65 -19.83 4.29 17.53
CA PRO A 65 -18.89 5.36 17.89
C PRO A 65 -18.62 5.48 19.40
N PHE A 66 -19.58 5.09 20.23
CA PHE A 66 -19.47 5.12 21.69
C PHE A 66 -18.54 4.03 22.26
N LEU A 67 -18.48 2.85 21.63
CA LEU A 67 -17.63 1.72 22.06
C LEU A 67 -16.24 1.74 21.41
N GLY A 68 -16.05 2.56 20.37
CA GLY A 68 -14.80 2.63 19.62
C GLY A 68 -14.53 1.38 18.77
N ILE A 69 -13.36 1.34 18.13
CA ILE A 69 -12.97 0.27 17.18
C ILE A 69 -12.69 -1.06 17.90
N LEU A 70 -12.22 -1.00 19.15
CA LEU A 70 -11.83 -2.18 19.94
C LEU A 70 -12.99 -2.78 20.75
N GLY A 71 -14.08 -2.03 20.97
CA GLY A 71 -15.25 -2.49 21.74
C GLY A 71 -16.45 -2.90 20.86
N SER A 72 -16.36 -2.72 19.54
CA SER A 72 -17.44 -3.04 18.61
C SER A 72 -17.44 -4.53 18.24
N GLU A 73 -18.62 -5.15 18.13
CA GLU A 73 -18.74 -6.57 17.81
C GLU A 73 -18.24 -6.90 16.40
N TRP A 74 -17.50 -7.99 16.27
CA TRP A 74 -17.01 -8.47 14.97
C TRP A 74 -18.12 -9.23 14.23
N VAL A 75 -18.59 -8.68 13.11
CA VAL A 75 -19.69 -9.24 12.31
C VAL A 75 -19.25 -9.81 10.95
N GLY A 76 -17.95 -9.79 10.65
CA GLY A 76 -17.39 -10.36 9.43
C GLY A 76 -17.96 -9.72 8.16
N PHE A 77 -18.58 -10.52 7.28
CA PHE A 77 -19.04 -10.07 5.97
C PHE A 77 -20.49 -9.55 5.93
N LYS A 78 -21.16 -9.40 7.09
CA LYS A 78 -22.55 -8.94 7.19
C LYS A 78 -22.84 -7.68 6.35
N HIS A 79 -21.97 -6.68 6.44
CA HIS A 79 -22.13 -5.41 5.72
C HIS A 79 -21.95 -5.56 4.21
N PHE A 80 -21.03 -6.42 3.76
CA PHE A 80 -20.83 -6.72 2.34
C PHE A 80 -22.03 -7.45 1.73
N ILE A 81 -22.56 -8.47 2.43
CA ILE A 81 -23.76 -9.19 1.97
C ILE A 81 -24.93 -8.22 1.84
N ARG A 82 -25.13 -7.35 2.83
CA ARG A 82 -26.17 -6.31 2.78
C ARG A 82 -25.99 -5.39 1.57
N LEU A 83 -24.76 -4.94 1.29
CA LEU A 83 -24.46 -4.07 0.15
C LEU A 83 -24.80 -4.74 -1.19
N PHE A 84 -24.41 -6.01 -1.40
CA PHE A 84 -24.64 -6.72 -2.66
C PHE A 84 -26.09 -7.22 -2.82
N THR A 85 -26.83 -7.38 -1.73
CA THR A 85 -28.25 -7.78 -1.78
C THR A 85 -29.17 -6.57 -1.95
N GLU A 86 -28.64 -5.35 -1.80
CA GLU A 86 -29.41 -4.13 -1.93
C GLU A 86 -29.75 -3.87 -3.42
N PRO A 87 -31.04 -3.64 -3.75
CA PRO A 87 -31.48 -3.55 -5.15
C PRO A 87 -30.93 -2.35 -5.91
N THR A 88 -30.65 -1.23 -5.24
CA THR A 88 -30.11 -0.02 -5.87
C THR A 88 -28.59 -0.08 -6.11
N PHE A 89 -27.86 -0.95 -5.42
CA PHE A 89 -26.39 -1.01 -5.48
C PHE A 89 -25.90 -1.23 -6.90
N PHE A 90 -26.45 -2.21 -7.62
CA PHE A 90 -26.04 -2.49 -9.00
C PHE A 90 -26.45 -1.39 -9.98
N ILE A 91 -27.57 -0.69 -9.71
CA ILE A 91 -28.01 0.45 -10.51
C ILE A 91 -26.99 1.59 -10.35
N LEU A 92 -26.62 1.90 -9.11
CA LEU A 92 -25.63 2.93 -8.80
C LEU A 92 -24.25 2.57 -9.35
N LEU A 93 -23.80 1.33 -9.15
CA LEU A 93 -22.52 0.83 -9.67
C LEU A 93 -22.45 0.96 -11.19
N LYS A 94 -23.50 0.53 -11.91
CA LYS A 94 -23.58 0.66 -13.37
C LYS A 94 -23.52 2.12 -13.80
N ASN A 95 -24.26 3.00 -13.12
CA ASN A 95 -24.27 4.42 -13.44
C ASN A 95 -22.87 5.04 -13.25
N THR A 96 -22.20 4.75 -12.13
CA THR A 96 -20.83 5.21 -11.87
C THR A 96 -19.85 4.67 -12.91
N LEU A 97 -19.95 3.40 -13.29
CA LEU A 97 -19.10 2.81 -14.33
C LEU A 97 -19.35 3.46 -15.70
N ILE A 98 -20.60 3.77 -16.05
CA ILE A 98 -20.93 4.49 -17.28
C ILE A 98 -20.32 5.90 -17.26
N LEU A 99 -20.41 6.62 -16.13
CA LEU A 99 -19.78 7.93 -15.99
C LEU A 99 -18.26 7.86 -16.14
N PHE A 100 -17.61 6.86 -15.54
CA PHE A 100 -16.16 6.68 -15.70
C PHE A 100 -15.79 6.30 -17.14
N ALA A 101 -16.54 5.42 -17.79
CA ALA A 101 -16.33 5.08 -19.19
C ALA A 101 -16.47 6.32 -20.09
N MET A 102 -17.48 7.16 -19.86
CA MET A 102 -17.66 8.41 -20.58
C MET A 102 -16.49 9.38 -20.34
N ASN A 103 -16.01 9.49 -19.09
CA ASN A 103 -14.81 10.28 -18.77
C ASN A 103 -13.58 9.82 -19.56
N VAL A 104 -13.36 8.52 -19.66
CA VAL A 104 -12.20 7.97 -20.38
C VAL A 104 -12.35 8.07 -21.90
N VAL A 105 -13.56 7.86 -22.44
CA VAL A 105 -13.76 7.85 -23.90
C VAL A 105 -13.91 9.26 -24.47
N ILE A 106 -14.51 10.19 -23.73
CA ILE A 106 -14.81 11.54 -24.23
C ILE A 106 -13.88 12.58 -23.61
N PHE A 107 -13.83 12.64 -22.27
CA PHE A 107 -13.09 13.72 -21.60
C PHE A 107 -11.58 13.57 -21.68
N PHE A 108 -11.05 12.36 -21.76
CA PHE A 108 -9.61 12.14 -21.93
C PHE A 108 -9.08 12.51 -23.33
N PRO A 109 -9.77 12.18 -24.44
CA PRO A 109 -9.33 12.62 -25.78
C PRO A 109 -9.50 14.11 -26.05
N ILE A 110 -10.46 14.79 -25.41
CA ILE A 110 -10.72 16.22 -25.66
C ILE A 110 -9.46 17.09 -25.45
N PRO A 111 -8.72 17.04 -24.33
CA PRO A 111 -7.47 17.76 -24.15
C PRO A 111 -6.40 17.42 -25.19
N ILE A 112 -6.35 16.15 -25.64
CA ILE A 112 -5.39 15.70 -26.66
C ILE A 112 -5.72 16.34 -28.01
N LEU A 113 -7.01 16.37 -28.38
CA LEU A 113 -7.47 17.03 -29.60
C LEU A 113 -7.27 18.54 -29.53
N LEU A 114 -7.56 19.16 -28.38
CA LEU A 114 -7.32 20.60 -28.17
C LEU A 114 -5.83 20.94 -28.31
N ALA A 115 -4.93 20.13 -27.74
CA ALA A 115 -3.49 20.32 -27.86
C ALA A 115 -2.94 20.08 -29.27
N LEU A 116 -3.72 19.45 -30.15
CA LEU A 116 -3.40 19.25 -31.56
C LEU A 116 -3.94 20.39 -32.45
N LEU A 117 -5.03 21.03 -32.00
CA LEU A 117 -5.69 22.13 -32.72
C LEU A 117 -5.06 23.51 -32.42
N PHE A 118 -4.59 23.71 -31.19
CA PHE A 118 -3.91 24.92 -30.72
C PHE A 118 -2.40 24.71 -30.63
#